data_AF-A0A1V4V2K9-F1
#
_entry.id   AF-A0A1V4V2K9-F1
#
_cell.length_a   1.000
_cell.length_b   1.000
_cell.length_c   1.000
_cell.angle_alpha   90.00
_cell.angle_beta   90.00
_cell.angle_gamma   90.00
#
_symmetry.space_group_name_H-M   'P 1'
#
loop_
_entity.id
_entity.type
_entity.pdbx_description
1 polymer ?
#
loop_
_entity_poly.entity_id
_entity_poly.type
_entity_poly.pdbx_seq_one_letter_code
_entity_poly.pdbx_strand_id
1 'polypeptide(L)' 'MPGQEEINRRVRDLILCGQEGDIQSELEDLVVSLAERDCRISEVLDSLLEEVEQLILICDQLDAEGIDLEDESFVE' A
#
# COMPACT_ATOMS: atom_id res chain seq x y z
N MET A 1 -4.74 -12.91 6.99
CA MET A 1 -5.42 -12.83 5.69
C MET A 1 -4.71 -13.77 4.72
N PRO A 2 -5.45 -14.48 3.86
CA PRO A 2 -4.86 -15.49 2.99
C PRO A 2 -3.95 -14.85 1.93
N GLY A 3 -2.81 -15.49 1.66
CA GLY A 3 -1.83 -15.01 0.68
C GLY A 3 -2.26 -15.27 -0.77
N GLN A 4 -1.56 -14.68 -1.75
CA GLN A 4 -1.89 -14.82 -3.17
C GLN A 4 -1.82 -16.28 -3.67
N GLU A 5 -0.90 -17.08 -3.13
CA GLU A 5 -0.83 -18.51 -3.43
C GLU A 5 -2.02 -19.29 -2.86
N GLU A 6 -2.56 -18.85 -1.72
CA GLU A 6 -3.72 -19.46 -1.07
C GLU A 6 -5.01 -19.13 -1.83
N ILE A 7 -5.14 -17.88 -2.30
CA ILE A 7 -6.22 -17.46 -3.21
C ILE A 7 -6.17 -18.29 -4.50
N ASN A 8 -5.00 -18.41 -5.12
CA ASN A 8 -4.83 -19.19 -6.35
C ASN A 8 -5.11 -20.69 -6.17
N ARG A 9 -4.85 -21.24 -4.97
CA ARG A 9 -5.18 -22.62 -4.64
C ARG A 9 -6.70 -22.78 -4.50
N ARG A 10 -7.36 -21.91 -3.72
CA ARG A 10 -8.83 -21.96 -3.53
C ARG A 10 -9.59 -21.80 -4.84
N VAL A 11 -9.19 -20.86 -5.71
CA VAL A 11 -9.79 -20.69 -7.03
C VAL A 11 -9.63 -21.94 -7.91
N ARG A 12 -8.47 -22.60 -7.85
CA ARG A 12 -8.25 -23.86 -8.59
C ARG A 12 -9.11 -25.00 -8.06
N ASP A 13 -9.23 -25.14 -6.75
CA ASP A 13 -10.03 -26.20 -6.12
C ASP A 13 -11.52 -26.02 -6.42
N LEU A 14 -12.01 -24.77 -6.44
CA LEU A 14 -13.37 -24.44 -6.87
C LEU A 14 -13.67 -24.83 -8.32
N ILE A 15 -12.77 -24.51 -9.24
CA ILE A 15 -12.93 -24.83 -10.67
C ILE A 15 -12.92 -26.34 -10.91
N LEU A 16 -12.14 -27.10 -10.12
CA LEU A 16 -11.94 -28.54 -10.32
C LEU A 16 -12.98 -29.40 -9.61
N CYS A 17 -13.55 -28.94 -8.49
CA CYS A 17 -14.35 -29.78 -7.59
C CYS A 17 -15.68 -29.15 -7.13
N GLY A 18 -15.98 -27.88 -7.44
CA GLY A 18 -17.16 -27.19 -6.92
C GLY A 18 -18.47 -27.53 -7.66
N GLN A 19 -19.57 -27.65 -6.91
CA GLN A 19 -20.91 -27.50 -7.48
C GLN A 19 -21.16 -26.00 -7.78
N GLU A 20 -21.91 -25.65 -8.83
CA GLU A 20 -22.09 -24.26 -9.27
C GLU A 20 -22.47 -23.27 -8.14
N GLY A 21 -23.27 -23.70 -7.16
CA GLY A 21 -23.64 -22.88 -6.01
C GLY A 21 -22.50 -22.60 -5.02
N ASP A 22 -21.59 -23.55 -4.82
CA ASP A 22 -20.43 -23.39 -3.93
C ASP A 22 -19.38 -22.47 -4.56
N ILE A 23 -19.22 -22.55 -5.90
CA ILE A 23 -18.33 -21.69 -6.67
C ILE A 23 -18.79 -20.23 -6.60
N GLN A 24 -20.09 -19.98 -6.76
CA GLN A 24 -20.62 -18.63 -6.71
C GLN A 24 -20.39 -17.99 -5.32
N SER A 25 -20.69 -18.71 -4.24
CA SER A 25 -20.51 -18.20 -2.88
C SER A 25 -19.04 -17.90 -2.55
N GLU A 26 -18.09 -18.79 -2.86
CA GLU A 26 -16.68 -18.50 -2.59
C GLU A 26 -16.11 -17.40 -3.47
N LEU A 27 -16.61 -17.24 -4.70
CA LEU A 27 -16.20 -16.14 -5.57
C LEU A 27 -16.71 -14.80 -5.03
N GLU A 28 -17.95 -14.75 -4.53
CA GLU A 28 -18.52 -13.58 -3.86
C GLU A 28 -17.68 -13.21 -2.62
N ASP A 29 -17.32 -14.18 -1.79
CA ASP A 29 -16.46 -13.97 -0.61
C ASP A 29 -15.07 -13.44 -1.00
N LEU A 30 -14.47 -13.98 -2.07
CA LEU A 30 -13.18 -13.51 -2.60
C LEU A 30 -13.27 -12.07 -3.11
N VAL A 31 -14.35 -11.71 -3.81
CA VAL A 31 -14.57 -10.35 -4.31
C VAL A 31 -14.72 -9.37 -3.14
N VAL A 32 -15.49 -9.73 -2.11
CA VAL A 32 -15.62 -8.91 -0.89
C VAL A 32 -14.27 -8.73 -0.21
N SER A 33 -13.50 -9.82 -0.03
CA SER A 33 -12.17 -9.74 0.57
C SER A 33 -11.20 -8.89 -0.25
N LEU A 34 -11.30 -8.90 -1.58
CA LEU A 34 -10.48 -8.05 -2.45
C LEU A 34 -10.87 -6.58 -2.31
N ALA A 35 -12.17 -6.27 -2.27
CA ALA A 35 -12.66 -4.91 -2.07
C ALA A 35 -12.20 -4.33 -0.71
N GLU A 36 -12.23 -5.13 0.36
CA GLU A 36 -11.68 -4.72 1.67
C GLU A 36 -10.18 -4.44 1.60
N ARG A 37 -9.44 -5.26 0.86
CA ARG A 37 -7.99 -5.09 0.70
C ARG A 37 -7.68 -3.81 -0.08
N ASP A 38 -8.42 -3.54 -1.15
CA ASP A 38 -8.25 -2.33 -1.96
C ASP A 38 -8.59 -1.07 -1.16
N CYS A 39 -9.62 -1.12 -0.30
CA CYS A 39 -9.94 -0.05 0.64
C CYS A 39 -8.76 0.25 1.59
N ARG A 40 -8.21 -0.78 2.24
CA ARG A 40 -7.04 -0.63 3.13
C ARG A 40 -5.80 -0.14 2.40
N ILE A 41 -5.55 -0.61 1.18
CA ILE A 41 -4.44 -0.12 0.35
C ILE A 41 -4.62 1.37 0.08
N SER A 42 -5.84 1.80 -0.26
CA SER A 42 -6.13 3.21 -0.52
C SER A 42 -5.89 4.07 0.72
N GLU A 43 -6.37 3.66 1.90
CA GLU A 43 -6.13 4.36 3.18
C GLU A 43 -4.63 4.50 3.50
N VAL A 44 -3.84 3.45 3.26
CA VAL A 44 -2.39 3.49 3.47
C VAL A 44 -1.71 4.40 2.46
N LEU A 45 -2.13 4.39 1.20
CA LEU A 45 -1.59 5.27 0.17
C LEU A 45 -1.90 6.74 0.47
N ASP A 46 -3.12 7.07 0.89
CA ASP A 46 -3.49 8.42 1.31
C ASP A 46 -2.62 8.90 2.48
N SER A 47 -2.40 8.04 3.49
CA SER A 47 -1.53 8.36 4.62
C SER A 47 -0.08 8.61 4.19
N LEU A 48 0.45 7.80 3.28
CA LEU A 48 1.81 7.98 2.75
C LEU A 48 1.94 9.25 1.91
N LEU A 49 0.90 9.64 1.18
CA LEU A 49 0.88 10.90 0.43
C LEU A 49 0.97 12.11 1.38
N GLU A 50 0.19 12.10 2.47
CA GLU A 50 0.28 13.14 3.51
C GLU A 50 1.68 13.21 4.15
N GLU A 51 2.30 12.07 4.45
CA GLU A 51 3.67 12.02 4.97
C GLU A 51 4.68 12.60 3.98
N VAL A 52 4.55 12.29 2.68
CA VAL A 52 5.42 12.85 1.63
C VAL A 52 5.24 14.36 1.51
N GLU A 53 4.01 14.87 1.56
CA GLU A 53 3.74 16.31 1.54
C GLU A 53 4.38 17.03 2.74
N GLN A 54 4.30 16.43 3.94
CA GLN A 54 4.97 16.96 5.13
C GLN A 54 6.49 16.97 4.97
N LEU A 55 7.08 15.90 4.43
CA LEU A 55 8.52 15.84 4.18
C LEU A 55 8.97 16.89 3.17
N ILE A 56 8.21 17.13 2.10
CA ILE A 56 8.49 18.19 1.12
C ILE A 56 8.49 19.55 1.83
N LEU A 57 7.49 19.84 2.66
CA LEU A 57 7.42 21.09 3.41
C LEU A 57 8.62 21.27 4.34
N ILE A 58 9.08 20.19 5.00
CA ILE A 58 10.27 20.22 5.85
C ILE A 58 11.53 20.50 5.02
N CYS A 59 11.68 19.87 3.86
CA CYS A 59 12.79 20.14 2.95
C CYS A 59 12.80 21.62 2.51
N ASP A 60 11.65 22.15 2.10
CA ASP A 60 11.53 23.56 1.69
C ASP A 60 11.89 24.51 2.84
N GLN A 61 11.52 24.16 4.08
CA GLN A 61 11.87 24.93 5.27
C GLN A 61 13.39 24.88 5.54
N LEU A 62 14.01 23.71 5.43
CA LEU A 62 15.45 23.55 5.62
C LEU A 62 16.27 24.27 4.55
N ASP A 63 15.81 24.24 3.28
CA ASP A 63 16.40 24.98 2.18
C ASP A 63 16.25 26.50 2.41
N ALA A 64 15.10 26.96 2.93
CA ALA A 64 14.85 28.36 3.26
C ALA A 64 15.62 28.85 4.50
N GLU A 65 15.87 27.97 5.46
CA GLU A 65 16.69 28.25 6.65
C GLU A 65 18.18 28.40 6.31
N GLY A 66 18.59 28.05 5.08
CA GLY A 66 19.93 28.34 4.59
C GLY A 66 21.00 27.74 5.49
N ILE A 67 20.88 26.44 5.78
CA ILE A 67 22.04 25.68 6.26
C ILE A 67 23.00 25.58 5.07
N ASP A 68 23.74 26.66 4.80
CA ASP A 68 24.98 26.63 4.05
C ASP A 68 25.90 25.68 4.82
N LEU A 69 25.94 24.41 4.42
CA LEU A 69 27.02 23.49 4.78
C LEU A 69 28.34 23.86 4.06
N GLU A 70 28.44 25.08 3.54
CA GLU A 70 29.66 25.70 3.04
C GLU A 70 30.28 26.65 4.08
N ASP A 71 30.39 26.21 5.33
CA ASP A 71 31.36 26.79 6.28
C ASP A 71 32.55 25.82 6.47
N GLU A 72 33.03 25.27 5.35
CA GLU A 72 34.39 24.74 5.22
C GLU A 72 35.33 25.86 4.73
N SER A 73 35.47 26.97 5.48
CA SER A 73 36.61 27.85 5.24
C SER A 73 36.97 28.74 6.45
N PHE A 74 38.20 28.52 6.95
CA PHE A 74 39.07 29.42 7.70
C PHE A 74 38.72 29.80 9.14
N VAL A 75 39.51 29.24 10.09
CA VAL A 75 40.62 30.01 10.70
C VAL A 75 41.82 29.08 10.92
N GLU A 76 42.99 29.52 10.44
CA GLU A 76 44.34 28.98 10.71
C GLU A 76 44.67 28.82 12.21
#